data_AF-A0A7C1ZL02-F1
#
_entry.id   AF-A0A7C1ZL02-F1
#
_cell.length_a   1.000
_cell.length_b   1.000
_cell.length_c   1.000
_cell.angle_alpha   90.00
_cell.angle_beta   90.00
_cell.angle_gamma   90.00
#
_symmetry.space_group_name_H-M   'P 1'
#
loop_
_entity.id
_entity.type
_entity.pdbx_description
1 polymer ?
#
loop_
_entity_poly.entity_id
_entity_poly.type
_entity_poly.pdbx_seq_one_letter_code
_entity_poly.pdbx_strand_id
1 'polypeptide(L)'
;VTLSSCQTGLGEFIKGEGIEGINRAFFYAGASSVLMSLWAVNDQASYQLMERFYFHLRSSDSIMGALRKAKLELIDSNTLSHPYYWAGFIVSGKADEIIFPHSINKWLFFGISFLFVAGIISAAMKNRRKKLKISF
;
A
#
# COMPACT_ATOMS: atom_id res chain seq x y z
N VAL A 1 6.02 8.48 7.28
CA VAL A 1 6.27 9.94 7.19
C VAL A 1 6.80 10.26 5.79
N THR A 2 6.40 11.40 5.21
CA THR A 2 6.90 11.86 3.90
C THR A 2 7.63 13.18 4.07
N LEU A 3 8.88 13.25 3.62
CA LEU A 3 9.69 14.46 3.64
C LEU A 3 9.77 15.03 2.22
N SER A 4 9.04 16.11 1.99
CA SER A 4 8.93 16.78 0.68
C SER A 4 9.84 18.01 0.54
N SER A 5 10.86 18.15 1.40
CA SER A 5 11.82 19.25 1.32
C SER A 5 13.07 18.81 0.55
N CYS A 6 13.59 19.72 -0.28
CA CYS A 6 14.83 19.57 -1.02
C CYS A 6 15.95 19.09 -0.08
N GLN A 7 16.71 18.06 -0.50
CA GLN A 7 17.90 17.56 0.21
C GLN A 7 17.65 16.85 1.55
N THR A 8 16.43 16.38 1.85
CA THR A 8 16.15 15.67 3.12
C THR A 8 16.75 14.26 3.24
N GLY A 9 17.22 13.67 2.14
CA GLY A 9 17.99 12.41 2.11
C GLY A 9 19.51 12.59 2.05
N LEU A 10 20.02 13.82 1.94
CA LEU A 10 21.45 14.12 2.00
C LEU A 10 21.85 14.31 3.47
N GLY A 11 22.03 13.19 4.17
CA GLY A 11 22.79 13.17 5.41
C GLY A 11 24.29 13.09 5.13
N GLU A 12 25.14 13.47 6.08
CA GLU A 12 26.57 13.16 5.98
C GLU A 12 26.76 11.66 6.16
N PHE A 13 27.56 11.04 5.28
CA PHE A 13 27.92 9.63 5.43
C PHE A 13 28.99 9.52 6.52
N ILE A 14 28.58 9.11 7.72
CA ILE A 14 29.51 8.81 8.81
C ILE A 14 29.93 7.36 8.70
N LYS A 15 31.22 7.15 8.46
CA LYS A 15 31.82 5.82 8.33
C LYS A 15 31.62 5.05 9.64
N GLY A 16 30.81 3.99 9.59
CA GLY A 16 30.47 3.16 10.76
C GLY A 16 29.07 3.42 11.34
N GLU A 17 28.41 4.53 10.99
CA GLU A 17 27.06 4.87 11.45
C GLU A 17 26.01 4.94 10.33
N GLY A 18 26.45 5.13 9.09
CA GLY A 18 25.57 5.27 7.92
C GLY A 18 25.25 6.73 7.60
N ILE A 19 24.14 6.97 6.91
CA ILE A 19 23.71 8.32 6.53
C ILE A 19 23.10 9.00 7.77
N GLU A 20 23.79 9.99 8.32
CA GLU A 20 23.31 10.81 9.41
C GLU A 20 22.46 11.96 8.84
N GLY A 21 21.15 11.73 8.75
CA GLY A 21 20.19 12.69 8.23
C GLY A 21 18.95 12.83 9.11
N ILE A 22 18.08 13.77 8.73
CA ILE A 22 16.82 14.04 9.44
C ILE A 22 15.92 12.80 9.54
N ASN A 23 16.08 11.84 8.62
CA ASN A 23 15.42 10.53 8.64
C ASN A 23 15.63 9.79 9.98
N ARG A 24 16.81 9.88 10.60
CA ARG A 24 17.11 9.23 11.89
C ARG A 24 16.24 9.81 13.02
N ALA A 25 16.01 11.13 13.03
CA ALA A 25 15.14 11.77 14.02
C ALA A 25 13.69 11.27 13.91
N PHE A 26 13.17 11.04 12.70
CA PHE A 26 11.84 10.46 12.51
C PHE A 26 11.76 9.00 12.96
N PHE A 27 12.81 8.21 12.75
CA PHE A 27 12.87 6.85 13.29
C PHE A 27 12.93 6.86 14.82
N TYR A 28 13.71 7.75 15.43
CA TYR A 28 13.71 7.94 16.89
C TYR A 28 12.35 8.38 17.44
N ALA A 29 11.60 9.18 16.67
CA ALA A 29 10.23 9.57 17.00
C ALA A 29 9.19 8.46 16.75
N GLY A 30 9.60 7.27 16.30
CA GLY A 30 8.74 6.09 16.14
C GLY A 30 8.14 5.89 14.74
N ALA A 31 8.61 6.61 13.71
CA ALA A 31 8.17 6.35 12.34
C ALA A 31 8.58 4.94 11.89
N SER A 32 7.65 4.14 11.34
CA SER A 32 7.97 2.81 10.79
C SER A 32 8.67 2.88 9.44
N SER A 33 8.35 3.91 8.65
CA SER A 33 8.85 4.15 7.30
C SER A 33 8.92 5.64 6.99
N VAL A 34 9.98 6.04 6.27
CA VAL A 34 10.25 7.42 5.85
C VAL A 34 10.51 7.46 4.34
N LEU A 35 9.69 8.21 3.60
CA LEU A 35 9.91 8.56 2.19
C LEU A 35 10.64 9.91 2.12
N MET A 36 11.74 9.97 1.36
CA MET A 36 12.62 11.15 1.27
C MET A 36 13.20 11.33 -0.15
N SER A 37 13.76 12.50 -0.46
CA SER A 37 14.46 12.77 -1.72
C SER A 37 15.98 12.94 -1.52
N LEU A 38 16.76 12.32 -2.41
CA LEU A 38 18.23 12.37 -2.44
C LEU A 38 18.78 13.67 -3.04
N TRP A 39 18.00 14.39 -3.84
CA TRP A 39 18.36 15.67 -4.43
C TRP A 39 17.13 16.58 -4.57
N ALA A 40 17.36 17.84 -4.92
CA ALA A 40 16.28 18.74 -5.27
C ALA A 40 15.66 18.31 -6.61
N VAL A 41 14.40 17.89 -6.58
CA VAL A 41 13.65 17.50 -7.77
C VAL A 41 12.75 18.66 -8.16
N ASN A 42 12.51 18.86 -9.46
CA ASN A 42 11.57 19.87 -9.95
C ASN A 42 10.20 19.75 -9.27
N ASP A 43 9.57 20.88 -8.92
CA ASP A 43 8.32 20.92 -8.15
C ASP A 43 7.16 20.21 -8.86
N GLN A 44 7.01 20.39 -10.18
CA GLN A 44 5.98 19.74 -10.99
C GLN A 44 6.15 18.22 -10.95
N ALA A 45 7.38 17.73 -11.11
CA ALA A 45 7.68 16.31 -11.06
C ALA A 45 7.43 15.73 -9.66
N SER A 46 7.83 16.45 -8.61
CA SER A 46 7.61 16.07 -7.22
C SER A 46 6.11 15.98 -6.90
N TYR A 47 5.32 16.98 -7.30
CA TYR A 47 3.87 16.98 -7.16
C TYR A 47 3.26 15.75 -7.84
N GLN A 48 3.59 15.53 -9.10
CA GLN A 48 3.04 14.42 -9.88
C GLN A 48 3.42 13.04 -9.33
N LEU A 49 4.65 12.86 -8.86
CA LEU A 49 5.07 11.62 -8.22
C LEU A 49 4.29 11.39 -6.93
N MET A 50 4.15 12.41 -6.08
CA MET A 50 3.47 12.30 -4.79
C MET A 50 1.98 12.05 -4.96
N GLU A 51 1.32 12.70 -5.91
CA GLU A 51 -0.09 12.48 -6.26
C GLU A 51 -0.33 11.00 -6.62
N ARG A 52 0.47 10.46 -7.53
CA ARG A 52 0.41 9.04 -7.95
C ARG A 52 0.77 8.08 -6.82
N PHE A 53 1.79 8.41 -6.04
CA PHE A 53 2.20 7.62 -4.88
C PHE A 53 1.05 7.47 -3.88
N TYR A 54 0.41 8.58 -3.49
CA TYR A 54 -0.72 8.53 -2.56
C TYR A 54 -1.95 7.85 -3.16
N PHE A 55 -2.17 7.98 -4.47
CA PHE A 55 -3.22 7.26 -5.18
C PHE A 55 -3.05 5.73 -5.06
N HIS A 56 -1.86 5.21 -5.35
CA HIS A 56 -1.56 3.78 -5.24
C HIS A 56 -1.56 3.30 -3.78
N LEU A 57 -1.04 4.12 -2.87
CA LEU A 57 -1.04 3.80 -1.45
C LEU A 57 -2.48 3.63 -0.90
N ARG A 58 -3.42 4.48 -1.32
CA ARG A 58 -4.85 4.34 -0.99
C ARG A 58 -5.51 3.15 -1.67
N SER A 59 -4.96 2.68 -2.77
CA SER A 59 -5.43 1.49 -3.51
C SER A 59 -4.91 0.17 -2.92
N SER A 60 -4.51 0.19 -1.64
CA SER A 60 -4.02 -0.97 -0.87
C SER A 60 -2.69 -1.57 -1.34
N ASP A 61 -1.90 -0.83 -2.10
CA ASP A 61 -0.51 -1.23 -2.36
C ASP A 61 0.36 -1.03 -1.11
N SER A 62 1.44 -1.81 -1.01
CA SER A 62 2.51 -1.52 -0.04
C SER A 62 3.19 -0.20 -0.36
N ILE A 63 3.88 0.41 0.62
CA ILE A 63 4.63 1.65 0.41
C ILE A 63 5.62 1.51 -0.77
N MET A 64 6.35 0.40 -0.82
CA MET A 64 7.27 0.11 -1.93
C MET A 64 6.54 -0.05 -3.26
N GLY A 65 5.41 -0.79 -3.27
CA GLY A 65 4.61 -1.03 -4.46
C GLY A 65 4.05 0.28 -5.04
N ALA A 66 3.49 1.13 -4.17
CA ALA A 66 2.96 2.43 -4.54
C ALA A 66 4.04 3.36 -5.12
N LEU A 67 5.22 3.43 -4.50
CA LEU A 67 6.32 4.24 -5.01
C LEU A 67 6.82 3.72 -6.36
N ARG A 68 6.95 2.39 -6.51
CA ARG A 68 7.36 1.77 -7.76
C ARG A 68 6.40 2.12 -8.90
N LYS A 69 5.09 1.97 -8.68
CA LYS A 69 4.07 2.30 -9.69
C LYS A 69 4.12 3.79 -10.07
N ALA A 70 4.20 4.68 -9.08
CA ALA A 70 4.33 6.12 -9.34
C ALA A 70 5.56 6.45 -10.19
N LYS A 71 6.72 5.83 -9.91
CA LYS A 71 7.95 6.02 -10.71
C LYS A 71 7.78 5.52 -12.15
N LEU A 72 7.17 4.34 -12.34
CA LEU A 72 6.92 3.78 -13.66
C LEU A 72 6.01 4.68 -14.50
N GLU A 73 4.96 5.24 -13.90
CA GLU A 73 4.08 6.18 -14.59
C GLU A 73 4.79 7.47 -15.01
N LEU A 74 5.73 7.97 -14.20
CA LEU A 74 6.57 9.11 -14.62
C LEU A 74 7.52 8.72 -15.76
N ILE A 75 8.09 7.52 -15.72
CA ILE A 75 8.93 6.97 -16.80
C ILE A 75 8.14 6.94 -18.11
N ASP A 76 6.88 6.52 -18.06
CA ASP A 76 6.01 6.37 -19.24
C ASP A 76 5.41 7.70 -19.74
N SER A 77 5.52 8.79 -18.96
CA SER A 77 4.89 10.09 -19.28
C SER A 77 5.56 10.88 -20.43
N ASN A 78 6.68 10.40 -20.98
CA ASN A 78 7.57 11.04 -21.96
C ASN A 78 8.20 12.38 -21.53
N THR A 79 7.49 13.23 -20.78
CA THR A 79 7.96 14.55 -20.32
C THR A 79 8.79 14.47 -19.04
N LEU A 80 8.48 13.51 -18.16
CA LEU A 80 9.17 13.29 -16.89
C LEU A 80 9.92 11.95 -16.85
N SER A 81 10.27 11.41 -18.01
CA SER A 81 10.92 10.10 -18.13
C SER A 81 12.36 10.09 -17.61
N HIS A 82 13.03 11.25 -17.67
CA HIS A 82 14.42 11.38 -17.26
C HIS A 82 14.61 11.03 -15.77
N PRO A 83 15.60 10.20 -15.39
CA PRO A 83 15.82 9.74 -14.01
C PRO A 83 15.90 10.85 -12.96
N TYR A 84 16.35 12.04 -13.36
CA TYR A 84 16.34 13.24 -12.51
C TYR A 84 15.01 13.48 -11.79
N TYR A 85 13.88 13.18 -12.43
CA TYR A 85 12.54 13.48 -11.92
C TYR A 85 11.98 12.47 -10.91
N TRP A 86 12.46 11.23 -10.91
CA TRP A 86 11.85 10.15 -10.12
C TRP A 86 12.85 9.32 -9.31
N ALA A 87 14.12 9.23 -9.75
CA ALA A 87 15.11 8.37 -9.11
C ALA A 87 15.53 8.90 -7.73
N GLY A 88 15.34 10.20 -7.48
CA GLY A 88 15.72 10.85 -6.23
C GLY A 88 14.88 10.39 -5.02
N PHE A 89 13.68 9.88 -5.24
CA PHE A 89 12.81 9.48 -4.13
C PHE A 89 13.11 8.07 -3.63
N ILE A 90 13.38 7.90 -2.35
CA ILE A 90 13.67 6.61 -1.71
C ILE A 90 12.84 6.43 -0.44
N VAL A 91 12.56 5.17 -0.10
CA VAL A 91 11.91 4.79 1.16
C VAL A 91 12.91 4.03 2.02
N SER A 92 12.93 4.38 3.30
CA SER A 92 13.67 3.64 4.33
C SER A 92 12.71 3.16 5.41
N GLY A 93 12.98 1.99 6.00
CA GLY A 93 12.11 1.35 7.01
C GLY A 93 11.27 0.20 6.45
N LYS A 94 10.08 -0.02 7.02
CA LYS A 94 9.15 -1.11 6.64
C LYS A 94 8.40 -0.80 5.34
N ALA A 95 9.08 -0.91 4.21
CA ALA A 95 8.53 -0.54 2.91
C ALA A 95 7.45 -1.51 2.37
N ASP A 96 7.40 -2.74 2.88
CA ASP A 96 6.39 -3.75 2.48
C ASP A 96 5.05 -3.60 3.23
N GLU A 97 4.94 -2.62 4.12
CA GLU A 97 3.74 -2.36 4.91
C GLU A 97 2.60 -1.80 4.05
N ILE A 98 1.39 -2.35 4.21
CA ILE A 98 0.15 -1.84 3.58
C ILE A 98 -0.56 -0.96 4.60
N ILE A 99 -0.62 0.35 4.32
CA ILE A 99 -1.22 1.33 5.24
C ILE A 99 -2.75 1.32 5.16
N PHE A 100 -3.30 1.16 3.95
CA PHE A 100 -4.75 1.17 3.71
C PHE A 100 -5.21 -0.20 3.22
N PRO A 101 -5.38 -1.20 4.12
CA PRO A 101 -5.88 -2.50 3.72
C PRO A 101 -7.32 -2.39 3.21
N HIS A 102 -7.63 -3.08 2.12
CA HIS A 102 -8.98 -3.13 1.58
C HIS A 102 -9.94 -3.72 2.63
N SER A 103 -10.90 -2.94 3.08
CA SER A 103 -11.94 -3.39 4.03
C SER A 103 -12.90 -4.33 3.32
N ILE A 104 -12.55 -5.62 3.24
CA ILE A 104 -13.49 -6.66 2.80
C ILE A 104 -14.62 -6.74 3.82
N ASN A 105 -15.85 -6.48 3.39
CA ASN A 105 -17.03 -6.60 4.24
C ASN A 105 -17.23 -8.05 4.69
N LYS A 106 -16.66 -8.41 5.84
CA LYS A 106 -16.78 -9.75 6.44
C LYS A 106 -18.25 -10.16 6.65
N TRP A 107 -19.14 -9.19 6.84
CA TRP A 107 -20.60 -9.41 6.90
C TRP A 107 -21.18 -10.06 5.65
N LEU A 108 -20.65 -9.79 4.45
CA LEU A 108 -21.09 -10.47 3.23
C LEU A 108 -20.74 -11.96 3.27
N PHE A 109 -19.55 -12.31 3.78
CA PHE A 109 -19.16 -13.71 3.96
C PHE A 109 -20.01 -14.42 5.02
N PHE A 110 -20.27 -13.76 6.16
CA PHE A 110 -21.16 -14.32 7.18
C PHE A 110 -22.59 -14.49 6.66
N GLY A 111 -23.10 -13.54 5.87
CA GLY A 111 -24.42 -13.62 5.24
C GLY A 111 -24.52 -14.77 4.23
N ILE A 112 -23.53 -14.93 3.35
CA ILE A 112 -23.50 -16.01 2.35
C ILE A 112 -23.37 -17.38 3.04
N SER A 113 -22.51 -17.50 4.04
CA SER A 113 -22.34 -18.74 4.82
C SER A 113 -23.64 -19.14 5.53
N PHE A 114 -24.33 -18.18 6.16
CA PHE A 114 -25.61 -18.44 6.81
C PHE A 114 -26.69 -18.91 5.84
N LEU A 115 -26.81 -18.26 4.68
CA LEU A 115 -27.75 -18.68 3.63
C LEU A 115 -27.44 -20.07 3.08
N PHE A 116 -26.15 -20.41 2.92
CA PHE A 116 -25.73 -21.72 2.45
C PHE A 116 -26.09 -22.83 3.45
N VAL A 117 -25.83 -22.61 4.74
CA VAL A 117 -26.19 -23.56 5.82
C VAL A 117 -27.71 -23.72 5.92
N ALA A 118 -28.47 -22.61 5.88
CA ALA A 118 -29.93 -22.66 5.89
C ALA A 118 -30.49 -23.43 4.68
N GLY A 119 -29.87 -23.26 3.50
CA GLY A 119 -30.19 -24.02 2.29
C GLY A 119 -29.98 -25.53 2.46
N ILE A 120 -28.83 -25.94 3.02
CA ILE A 120 -28.53 -27.37 3.29
C ILE A 120 -29.54 -27.95 4.29
N ILE A 121 -29.85 -27.24 5.37
CA ILE A 121 -30.82 -27.69 6.39
C ILE A 121 -32.21 -27.87 5.75
N SER A 122 -32.66 -26.89 4.97
CA SER A 122 -33.97 -26.95 4.30
C SER A 122 -34.05 -28.09 3.28
N ALA A 123 -32.98 -28.32 2.51
CA ALA A 123 -32.89 -29.45 1.59
C ALA A 123 -32.90 -30.81 2.34
N ALA A 124 -32.16 -30.93 3.45
CA ALA A 124 -32.13 -32.12 4.28
C ALA A 124 -33.51 -32.42 4.91
N MET A 125 -34.22 -31.39 5.39
CA MET A 125 -35.58 -31.51 5.91
C MET A 125 -36.57 -31.95 4.82
N LYS A 126 -36.47 -31.37 3.61
CA LYS A 126 -37.30 -31.76 2.47
C LYS A 126 -37.05 -33.21 2.05
N ASN A 127 -35.78 -33.65 2.07
CA ASN A 127 -35.41 -35.03 1.73
C ASN A 127 -35.90 -36.04 2.78
N ARG A 128 -35.83 -35.70 4.08
CA ARG A 128 -36.41 -36.51 5.17
C ARG A 128 -37.93 -36.63 5.05
N ARG A 129 -38.64 -35.53 4.74
CA ARG A 129 -40.11 -35.54 4.53
C ARG A 129 -40.54 -36.40 3.34
N LYS A 130 -39.80 -36.39 2.23
CA LYS A 130 -40.07 -37.25 1.07
C LYS A 130 -39.91 -38.73 1.41
N LYS A 131 -38.87 -39.10 2.16
CA LYS A 131 -38.61 -40.49 2.55
C LYS A 131 -39.70 -41.07 3.46
N LEU A 132 -40.28 -40.26 4.35
CA LEU A 132 -41.37 -40.66 5.26
C LEU A 132 -42.71 -40.89 4.54
N LYS A 133 -42.97 -40.23 3.39
CA LYS A 133 -44.20 -40.41 2.60
C LYS A 133 -44.21 -41.65 1.70
N ILE A 134 -43.07 -42.32 1.53
CA ILE A 134 -42.94 -43.52 0.67
C ILE A 134 -42.99 -44.81 1.52
N SER A 135 -43.06 -44.69 2.85
CA SER A 135 -43.11 -45.79 3.82
C SER A 135 -44.53 -46.12 4.33
N PHE A 136 -45.57 -45.55 3.72
CA PHE A 136 -46.99 -45.84 3.92
C PHE A 136 -47.60 -46.16 2.55
#